data_AF-A0A928TE57-F1
#
_entry.id   AF-A0A928TE57-F1
#
_cell.length_a   1.000
_cell.length_b   1.000
_cell.length_c   1.000
_cell.angle_alpha   90.00
_cell.angle_beta   90.00
_cell.angle_gamma   90.00
#
_symmetry.space_group_name_H-M   'P 1'
#
loop_
_entity.id
_entity.type
_entity.pdbx_description
1 polymer ?
#
loop_
_entity_poly.entity_id
_entity_poly.type
_entity_poly.pdbx_seq_one_letter_code
_entity_poly.pdbx_strand_id
1 'polypeptide(L)' 'MELKLEQSEAALLKQVLERFLGNLRMEIGKTENFGMRQELKADEEVVKAIIARL' A
#
# COMPACT_ATOMS: atom_id res chain seq x y z
N MET A 1 -17.11 -9.31 4.40
CA MET A 1 -16.77 -9.93 3.11
C MET A 1 -15.45 -10.65 3.31
N GLU A 2 -15.35 -11.93 2.96
CA GLU A 2 -14.11 -12.73 3.09
C GLU A 2 -13.53 -12.96 1.69
N LEU A 3 -12.25 -12.63 1.50
CA LEU A 3 -11.53 -12.88 0.25
C LEU A 3 -10.52 -14.00 0.51
N LYS A 4 -10.63 -15.10 -0.23
CA LYS A 4 -9.70 -16.23 -0.15
C LYS A 4 -8.81 -16.18 -1.40
N LEU A 5 -7.50 -16.15 -1.19
CA LEU A 5 -6.50 -16.09 -2.25
C LEU A 5 -5.74 -17.40 -2.32
N GLU A 6 -5.51 -17.89 -3.53
CA GLU A 6 -4.50 -18.92 -3.76
C GLU A 6 -3.09 -18.35 -3.54
N GLN A 7 -2.10 -19.23 -3.35
CA GLN A 7 -0.72 -18.81 -3.08
C GLN A 7 -0.15 -17.94 -4.22
N SER A 8 -0.49 -18.25 -5.48
CA SER A 8 -0.09 -17.48 -6.66
C SER A 8 -0.71 -16.08 -6.67
N GLU A 9 -1.99 -15.97 -6.31
CA GLU A 9 -2.71 -14.70 -6.21
C GLU A 9 -2.18 -13.84 -5.07
N ALA A 10 -1.91 -14.43 -3.91
CA ALA A 10 -1.32 -13.75 -2.77
C ALA A 10 0.09 -13.22 -3.10
N ALA A 11 0.91 -14.02 -3.79
CA ALA A 11 2.23 -13.60 -4.24
C ALA A 11 2.17 -12.44 -5.23
N LEU A 12 1.27 -12.49 -6.22
CA LEU A 12 1.06 -11.41 -7.17
C LEU A 12 0.55 -10.14 -6.47
N LEU A 13 -0.42 -10.27 -5.58
CA LEU A 13 -0.97 -9.14 -4.82
C LEU A 13 0.11 -8.47 -3.98
N LYS A 14 0.96 -9.25 -3.29
CA LYS A 14 2.10 -8.72 -2.54
C LYS A 14 3.03 -7.89 -3.42
N GLN A 15 3.41 -8.40 -4.60
CA GLN A 15 4.26 -7.67 -5.54
C GLN A 15 3.62 -6.36 -6.03
N VAL A 16 2.31 -6.37 -6.30
CA VAL A 16 1.57 -5.17 -6.71
C VAL A 16 1.56 -4.14 -5.59
N LEU A 17 1.29 -4.58 -4.35
CA LEU A 17 1.25 -3.70 -3.18
C LEU A 17 2.63 -3.13 -2.83
N GLU A 18 3.71 -3.90 -2.97
CA GLU A 18 5.08 -3.41 -2.77
C GLU A 18 5.46 -2.30 -3.77
N ARG A 19 5.08 -2.46 -5.05
CA ARG A 19 5.27 -1.41 -6.07
C ARG A 19 4.44 -0.17 -5.75
N PHE A 20 3.18 -0.37 -5.37
CA PHE A 20 2.29 0.72 -4.97
C PHE A 20 2.85 1.48 -3.76
N LEU A 21 3.35 0.77 -2.74
CA LEU A 21 3.99 1.37 -1.57
C LEU A 21 5.21 2.23 -1.95
N GLY A 22 6.01 1.78 -2.91
CA GLY A 22 7.12 2.56 -3.45
C GLY A 22 6.66 3.87 -4.09
N ASN A 23 5.62 3.81 -4.92
CA ASN A 23 5.04 5.01 -5.56
C ASN A 23 4.45 5.96 -4.52
N LEU A 24 3.73 5.43 -3.53
CA LEU A 24 3.09 6.20 -2.47
C LEU A 24 4.11 6.99 -1.64
N ARG A 25 5.24 6.35 -1.27
CA ARG A 25 6.34 7.02 -0.57
C ARG A 25 6.96 8.15 -1.38
N MET A 26 7.10 7.94 -2.70
CA MET A 26 7.58 8.98 -3.59
C MET A 26 6.61 10.16 -3.64
N GLU A 27 5.30 9.89 -3.69
CA GLU A 27 4.27 10.92 -3.73
C GLU A 27 4.19 11.71 -2.42
N ILE A 28 4.24 11.04 -1.27
CA ILE A 28 4.34 11.68 0.06
C ILE A 28 5.51 12.67 0.11
N GLY A 29 6.66 12.29 -0.45
CA GLY A 29 7.85 13.14 -0.49
C GLY A 29 7.69 14.39 -1.36
N LYS A 30 6.79 14.37 -2.34
CA LYS A 30 6.52 15.47 -3.28
C LYS A 30 5.31 16.33 -2.90
N THR A 31 4.38 15.80 -2.12
CA THR A 31 3.13 16.49 -1.77
C THR A 31 3.35 17.55 -0.71
N GLU A 32 3.22 18.83 -1.06
CA GLU A 32 3.37 19.96 -0.12
C GLU A 32 2.12 20.19 0.74
N ASN A 33 0.93 19.88 0.22
CA ASN A 33 -0.30 20.03 0.96
C ASN A 33 -0.34 19.07 2.16
N PHE A 34 -0.42 19.62 3.38
CA PHE A 34 -0.37 18.83 4.60
C PHE A 34 -1.52 17.82 4.70
N GLY A 35 -2.76 18.23 4.42
CA GLY A 35 -3.93 17.35 4.51
C GLY A 35 -3.79 16.15 3.58
N MET A 36 -3.49 16.41 2.31
CA MET A 36 -3.24 15.37 1.31
C MET A 36 -2.06 14.46 1.71
N ARG A 37 -0.98 15.03 2.27
CA ARG A 37 0.15 14.24 2.77
C ARG A 37 -0.26 13.29 3.90
N GLN A 38 -1.19 13.69 4.77
CA GLN A 38 -1.66 12.82 5.84
C GLN A 38 -2.55 11.69 5.33
N GLU A 39 -3.38 11.97 4.32
CA GLU A 39 -4.18 10.93 3.65
C GLU A 39 -3.26 9.88 3.00
N LEU A 40 -2.24 10.32 2.25
CA LEU A 40 -1.26 9.42 1.63
C LEU A 40 -0.50 8.57 2.67
N LYS A 41 -0.19 9.14 3.85
CA LYS A 41 0.43 8.39 4.96
C LYS A 41 -0.53 7.37 5.58
N ALA A 42 -1.81 7.70 5.69
CA ALA A 42 -2.81 6.74 6.18
C ALA A 42 -2.90 5.54 5.22
N ASP A 43 -2.92 5.80 3.92
CA ASP A 43 -2.86 4.75 2.89
C ASP A 43 -1.57 3.92 3.01
N GLU A 44 -0.43 4.56 3.31
CA GLU A 44 0.87 3.89 3.48
C GLU A 44 0.81 2.85 4.61
N GLU A 45 0.21 3.22 5.74
CA GLU A 45 0.06 2.33 6.89
C GLU A 45 -0.89 1.17 6.60
N VAL A 46 -1.98 1.42 5.87
CA VAL A 46 -2.91 0.36 5.45
C VAL A 46 -2.19 -0.64 4.54
N VAL A 47 -1.45 -0.17 3.52
CA VAL A 47 -0.73 -1.04 2.59
C VAL A 47 0.34 -1.86 3.30
N LYS A 48 1.13 -1.24 4.20
CA LYS A 48 2.11 -1.96 5.04
C LYS A 48 1.44 -3.08 5.84
N ALA A 49 0.30 -2.79 6.47
CA ALA A 49 -0.43 -3.77 7.26
C ALA A 49 -0.97 -4.93 6.43
N ILE A 50 -1.41 -4.67 5.19
CA ILE A 50 -1.86 -5.73 4.27
C ILE A 50 -0.66 -6.59 3.84
N ILE A 51 0.44 -5.99 3.39
CA ILE A 51 1.65 -6.72 2.97
C ILE A 51 2.18 -7.62 4.10
N ALA A 52 2.14 -7.18 5.36
CA ALA A 52 2.59 -7.97 6.50
C ALA A 52 1.73 -9.21 6.78
N ARG A 53 0.50 -9.25 6.26
CA ARG A 53 -0.46 -10.37 6.41
C ARG A 53 -0.50 -11.29 5.19
N LEU A 54 0.16 -10.91 4.09
CA LEU A 54 0.31 -11.68 2.84
C LEU A 54 1.67 -12.37 2.77
#